data_AF-A0A8C2KDF8-F1
#
_entry.id   AF-A0A8C2KDF8-F1
#
_cell.length_a   1.000
_cell.length_b   1.000
_cell.length_c   1.000
_cell.angle_alpha   90.00
_cell.angle_beta   90.00
_cell.angle_gamma   90.00
#
_symmetry.space_group_name_H-M   'P 1'
#
loop_
_entity.id
_entity.type
_entity.pdbx_description
1 polymer ?
#
loop_
_entity_poly.entity_id
_entity_poly.type
_entity_poly.pdbx_seq_one_letter_code
_entity_poly.pdbx_strand_id
1 'polypeptide(L)'
;MFRTVLLSQILLTLFCQAFCFEPTEEDLKCFNDYEKEMKCSLSTDRLKSCSGYQLNVTQNVSNILKNYTCIFNRSHHSDKCECRIKVFQEFVSKENFTTTLLEGSNVLLSKTSKTEDFIKPKTPVLSVQKTENGNFYVTWDDQYKLGGSHFLEDLKINLAYGIKGELEKVRKMIFLYGILSADIKSSLYIVVINIIYYSNNILFSFQFKHIKYYIYECNKMCISITGLGLKFHIRWY
;
A
#
# COMPACT_ATOMS: atom_id res chain seq x y z
N MET A 1 10.19 18.70 -53.21
CA MET A 1 9.82 17.39 -52.62
C MET A 1 10.43 17.17 -51.23
N PHE A 2 11.74 17.44 -51.02
CA PHE A 2 12.39 17.31 -49.70
C PHE A 2 11.83 18.22 -48.59
N ARG A 3 11.54 19.48 -48.91
CA ARG A 3 11.12 20.51 -47.94
C ARG A 3 9.75 20.23 -47.31
N THR A 4 8.83 19.65 -48.08
CA THR A 4 7.48 19.26 -47.64
C THR A 4 7.48 18.01 -46.78
N VAL A 5 8.37 17.05 -47.06
CA VAL A 5 8.54 15.83 -46.23
C VAL A 5 9.14 16.20 -44.87
N LEU A 6 10.11 17.11 -44.84
CA LEU A 6 10.73 17.58 -43.60
C LEU A 6 9.73 18.36 -42.71
N LEU A 7 8.91 19.24 -43.31
CA LEU A 7 7.86 19.97 -42.57
C LEU A 7 6.79 19.04 -42.00
N SER A 8 6.37 18.02 -42.76
CA SER A 8 5.43 16.99 -42.33
C SER A 8 5.97 16.22 -41.11
N GLN A 9 7.23 15.80 -41.16
CA GLN A 9 7.87 15.09 -40.04
C GLN A 9 7.97 15.96 -38.79
N ILE A 10 8.31 17.25 -38.93
CA ILE A 10 8.38 18.19 -37.80
C ILE A 10 7.00 18.43 -37.19
N LEU A 11 5.95 18.57 -38.02
CA LEU A 11 4.59 18.71 -37.50
C LEU A 11 4.14 17.44 -36.76
N LEU A 12 4.46 16.26 -37.28
CA LEU A 12 4.08 14.98 -36.67
C LEU A 12 4.77 14.76 -35.32
N THR A 13 6.06 15.11 -35.21
CA THR A 13 6.81 15.01 -33.94
C THR A 13 6.30 16.00 -32.90
N LEU A 14 6.01 17.24 -33.29
CA LEU A 14 5.40 18.24 -32.41
C LEU A 14 4.00 17.80 -31.94
N PHE A 15 3.20 17.19 -32.83
CA PHE A 15 1.89 16.63 -32.46
C PHE A 15 2.03 15.46 -31.48
N CYS A 16 2.98 14.56 -31.70
CA CYS A 16 3.16 13.42 -30.80
C CYS A 16 3.72 13.86 -29.44
N GLN A 17 4.63 14.84 -29.36
CA GLN A 17 5.07 15.39 -28.07
C GLN A 17 3.91 16.00 -27.25
N ALA A 18 2.91 16.57 -27.92
CA ALA A 18 1.74 17.19 -27.28
C ALA A 18 0.62 16.19 -26.92
N PHE A 19 0.46 15.11 -27.69
CA PHE A 19 -0.73 14.23 -27.59
C PHE A 19 -0.43 12.74 -27.37
N CYS A 20 0.80 12.27 -27.57
CA CYS A 20 1.17 10.91 -27.24
C CYS A 20 1.37 10.80 -25.71
N PHE A 21 0.63 9.87 -25.11
CA PHE A 21 0.83 9.49 -23.73
C PHE A 21 1.88 8.38 -23.67
N GLU A 22 3.04 8.69 -23.09
CA GLU A 22 4.12 7.73 -22.88
C GLU A 22 4.35 7.61 -21.37
N PRO A 23 3.75 6.62 -20.69
CA PRO A 23 3.92 6.42 -19.26
C PRO A 23 5.34 6.01 -18.92
N THR A 24 5.84 6.56 -17.84
CA THR A 24 7.12 6.20 -17.22
C THR A 24 6.92 5.16 -16.12
N GLU A 25 8.02 4.60 -15.61
CA GLU A 25 7.98 3.72 -14.44
C GLU A 25 7.46 4.43 -13.17
N GLU A 26 7.52 5.76 -13.10
CA GLU A 26 6.98 6.51 -11.98
C GLU A 26 5.45 6.63 -12.05
N ASP A 27 4.89 6.56 -13.26
CA ASP A 27 3.45 6.65 -13.48
C ASP A 27 2.73 5.35 -13.12
N LEU A 28 3.38 4.18 -13.33
CA LEU A 28 2.86 2.86 -13.00
C LEU A 28 3.56 2.26 -11.77
N LYS A 29 2.87 2.25 -10.62
CA LYS A 29 3.39 1.67 -9.38
C LYS A 29 2.60 0.43 -8.97
N CYS A 30 3.27 -0.71 -8.91
CA CYS A 30 2.72 -1.96 -8.42
C CYS A 30 3.26 -2.30 -7.04
N PHE A 31 2.44 -2.98 -6.23
CA PHE A 31 2.83 -3.54 -4.95
C PHE A 31 2.20 -4.92 -4.77
N ASN A 32 2.88 -5.86 -4.09
CA ASN A 32 2.30 -7.13 -3.65
C ASN A 32 2.19 -7.17 -2.12
N ASP A 33 1.12 -7.80 -1.63
CA ASP A 33 0.93 -8.00 -0.19
C ASP A 33 1.70 -9.21 0.36
N TYR A 34 2.48 -9.90 -0.48
CA TYR A 34 3.17 -11.16 -0.21
C TYR A 34 2.25 -12.37 0.09
N GLU A 35 0.94 -12.17 0.25
CA GLU A 35 -0.02 -13.27 0.37
C GLU A 35 -0.55 -13.61 -1.02
N LYS A 36 -1.58 -12.93 -1.53
CA LYS A 36 -2.23 -13.29 -2.80
C LYS A 36 -2.71 -12.10 -3.62
N GLU A 37 -2.43 -10.87 -3.21
CA GLU A 37 -2.88 -9.67 -3.92
C GLU A 37 -1.71 -8.84 -4.45
N MET A 38 -1.76 -8.53 -5.75
CA MET A 38 -0.98 -7.45 -6.36
C MET A 38 -1.90 -6.28 -6.66
N LYS A 39 -1.53 -5.08 -6.23
CA LYS A 39 -2.23 -3.83 -6.52
C LYS A 39 -1.34 -2.90 -7.32
N CYS A 40 -1.84 -2.43 -8.46
CA CYS A 40 -1.15 -1.45 -9.29
C CYS A 40 -1.94 -0.14 -9.36
N SER A 41 -1.23 0.97 -9.38
CA SER A 41 -1.75 2.33 -9.50
C SER A 41 -1.13 2.99 -10.71
N LEU A 42 -1.97 3.54 -11.57
CA LEU A 42 -1.58 4.37 -12.71
C LEU A 42 -2.00 5.81 -12.40
N SER A 43 -1.05 6.74 -12.39
CA SER A 43 -1.29 8.13 -12.01
C SER A 43 -0.33 9.06 -12.74
N THR A 44 -0.88 9.99 -13.51
CA THR A 44 -0.13 10.99 -14.27
C THR A 44 -1.05 12.13 -14.66
N ASP A 45 -0.52 13.35 -14.77
CA ASP A 45 -1.31 14.55 -15.09
C ASP A 45 -1.95 14.49 -16.49
N ARG A 46 -1.44 13.61 -17.37
CA ARG A 46 -1.96 13.38 -18.71
C ARG A 46 -3.15 12.41 -18.73
N LEU A 47 -3.40 11.68 -17.64
CA LEU A 47 -4.44 10.66 -17.56
C LEU A 47 -5.83 11.27 -17.44
N LYS A 48 -6.59 11.24 -18.53
CA LYS A 48 -7.96 11.80 -18.57
C LYS A 48 -9.02 10.82 -18.05
N SER A 49 -8.77 9.52 -18.19
CA SER A 49 -9.68 8.45 -17.79
C SER A 49 -8.89 7.19 -17.46
N CYS A 50 -9.47 6.30 -16.65
CA CYS A 50 -8.95 4.96 -16.42
C CYS A 50 -9.43 3.97 -17.48
N SER A 51 -10.57 4.25 -18.11
CA SER A 51 -11.17 3.38 -19.11
C SER A 51 -10.27 3.28 -20.34
N GLY A 52 -10.06 2.06 -20.83
CA GLY A 52 -9.18 1.77 -21.95
C GLY A 52 -7.77 1.32 -21.55
N TYR A 53 -7.37 1.52 -20.28
CA TYR A 53 -6.10 1.02 -19.77
C TYR A 53 -6.25 -0.37 -19.14
N GLN A 54 -5.34 -1.26 -19.52
CA GLN A 54 -5.27 -2.63 -19.02
C GLN A 54 -3.85 -2.97 -18.61
N LEU A 55 -3.72 -3.76 -17.55
CA LEU A 55 -2.47 -4.36 -17.14
C LEU A 55 -2.51 -5.87 -17.41
N ASN A 56 -1.54 -6.36 -18.17
CA ASN A 56 -1.23 -7.77 -18.25
C ASN A 56 -0.03 -8.06 -17.34
N VAL A 57 -0.09 -9.15 -16.60
CA VAL A 57 1.01 -9.61 -15.75
C VAL A 57 1.32 -11.05 -16.08
N THR A 58 2.58 -11.33 -16.37
CA THR A 58 3.07 -12.69 -16.54
C THR A 58 3.99 -13.06 -15.38
N GLN A 59 3.82 -14.27 -14.86
CA GLN A 59 4.61 -14.83 -13.78
C GLN A 59 5.18 -16.16 -14.27
N ASN A 60 6.49 -16.35 -14.13
CA ASN A 60 7.14 -17.61 -14.46
C ASN A 60 7.47 -18.37 -13.16
N VAL A 61 6.72 -19.43 -12.87
CA VAL A 61 6.92 -20.28 -11.69
C VAL A 61 7.23 -21.70 -12.15
N SER A 62 8.42 -22.20 -11.83
CA SER A 62 8.83 -23.59 -12.12
C SER A 62 8.58 -24.00 -13.59
N ASN A 63 8.89 -23.12 -14.54
CA ASN A 63 8.66 -23.27 -15.99
C ASN A 63 7.18 -23.29 -16.43
N ILE A 64 6.26 -22.90 -15.55
CA ILE A 64 4.85 -22.69 -15.88
C ILE A 64 4.60 -21.18 -15.98
N LEU A 65 4.22 -20.73 -17.18
CA LEU A 65 3.80 -19.36 -17.41
C LEU A 65 2.36 -19.16 -16.92
N LYS A 66 2.17 -18.27 -15.96
CA LYS A 66 0.86 -17.80 -15.50
C LYS A 66 0.63 -16.40 -16.02
N ASN A 67 -0.58 -16.16 -16.51
CA ASN A 67 -1.00 -14.87 -17.05
C ASN A 67 -2.17 -14.33 -16.25
N TYR A 68 -2.10 -13.06 -15.91
CA TYR A 68 -3.12 -12.31 -15.21
C TYR A 68 -3.45 -11.06 -16.00
N THR A 69 -4.71 -10.65 -15.94
CA THR A 69 -5.19 -9.46 -16.64
C THR A 69 -6.06 -8.66 -15.69
N CYS A 70 -5.91 -7.35 -15.76
CA CYS A 70 -6.55 -6.42 -14.84
C CYS A 70 -6.90 -5.13 -15.57
N ILE A 71 -8.14 -4.69 -15.46
CA ILE A 71 -8.61 -3.44 -16.06
C ILE A 71 -8.50 -2.34 -15.01
N PHE A 72 -7.93 -1.20 -15.38
CA PHE A 72 -7.82 -0.06 -14.49
C PHE A 72 -9.18 0.61 -14.31
N ASN A 73 -9.53 0.88 -13.05
CA ASN A 73 -10.73 1.61 -12.68
C ASN A 73 -10.36 2.79 -11.78
N ARG A 74 -11.19 3.83 -11.75
CA ARG A 74 -10.94 4.98 -10.87
C ARG A 74 -11.01 4.53 -9.42
N SER A 75 -10.02 4.91 -8.62
CA SER A 75 -10.02 4.64 -7.19
C SER A 75 -11.19 5.37 -6.51
N HIS A 76 -11.83 4.74 -5.54
CA HIS A 76 -12.91 5.37 -4.77
C HIS A 76 -12.45 6.56 -3.91
N HIS A 77 -11.14 6.72 -3.71
CA HIS A 77 -10.57 7.67 -2.76
C HIS A 77 -9.58 8.65 -3.39
N SER A 78 -9.33 8.57 -4.70
CA SER A 78 -8.41 9.46 -5.40
C SER A 78 -8.65 9.48 -6.90
N ASP A 79 -8.05 10.46 -7.59
CA ASP A 79 -8.10 10.55 -9.06
C ASP A 79 -7.21 9.51 -9.76
N LYS A 80 -6.56 8.63 -9.00
CA LYS A 80 -5.70 7.57 -9.52
C LYS A 80 -6.52 6.43 -10.08
N CYS A 81 -5.97 5.79 -11.10
CA CYS A 81 -6.50 4.54 -11.61
C CYS A 81 -5.85 3.39 -10.85
N GLU A 82 -6.66 2.48 -10.34
CA GLU A 82 -6.21 1.32 -9.57
C GLU A 82 -6.75 0.03 -10.16
N CYS A 83 -5.96 -1.00 -9.99
CA CYS A 83 -6.19 -2.33 -10.51
C CYS A 83 -5.68 -3.33 -9.47
N ARG A 84 -6.40 -4.45 -9.28
CA ARG A 84 -6.02 -5.52 -8.35
C ARG A 84 -6.03 -6.87 -9.05
N ILE A 85 -4.99 -7.65 -8.81
CA ILE A 85 -4.80 -9.00 -9.32
C ILE A 85 -4.74 -9.93 -8.12
N LYS A 86 -5.54 -11.00 -8.17
CA LYS A 86 -5.41 -12.13 -7.24
C LYS A 86 -4.54 -13.20 -7.89
N VAL A 87 -3.36 -13.43 -7.32
CA VAL A 87 -2.51 -14.54 -7.73
C VAL A 87 -3.04 -15.85 -7.15
N PHE A 88 -2.89 -16.95 -7.88
CA PHE A 88 -3.45 -18.25 -7.48
C PHE A 88 -2.70 -18.89 -6.31
N GLN A 89 -1.39 -18.69 -6.28
CA GLN A 89 -0.48 -19.20 -5.27
C GLN A 89 0.09 -18.04 -4.47
N GLU A 90 0.62 -18.34 -3.29
CA GLU A 90 1.27 -17.32 -2.47
C GLU A 90 2.53 -16.80 -3.16
N PHE A 91 2.87 -15.54 -2.92
CA PHE A 91 4.10 -14.98 -3.46
C PHE A 91 5.31 -15.68 -2.85
N VAL A 92 6.27 -16.06 -3.69
CA VAL A 92 7.55 -16.60 -3.25
C VAL A 92 8.65 -15.60 -3.55
N SER A 93 9.68 -15.58 -2.70
CA SER A 93 10.84 -14.71 -2.91
C SER A 93 11.54 -15.03 -4.24
N LYS A 94 12.12 -13.99 -4.86
CA LYS A 94 12.89 -14.08 -6.11
C LYS A 94 12.11 -14.52 -7.36
N GLU A 95 10.78 -14.67 -7.30
CA GLU A 95 9.97 -14.89 -8.51
C GLU A 95 9.93 -13.62 -9.37
N ASN A 96 9.94 -13.79 -10.69
CA ASN A 96 9.88 -12.69 -11.65
C ASN A 96 8.44 -12.48 -12.13
N PHE A 97 8.00 -11.23 -12.05
CA PHE A 97 6.74 -10.75 -12.60
C PHE A 97 7.04 -9.74 -13.71
N THR A 98 6.45 -9.93 -14.88
CA THR A 98 6.51 -8.95 -15.98
C THR A 98 5.15 -8.29 -16.13
N THR A 99 5.09 -6.99 -15.87
CA THR A 99 3.91 -6.14 -16.04
C THR A 99 3.97 -5.44 -17.39
N THR A 100 2.90 -5.54 -18.17
CA THR A 100 2.74 -4.85 -19.45
C THR A 100 1.48 -3.99 -19.41
N LEU A 101 1.66 -2.66 -19.48
CA LEU A 101 0.60 -1.68 -19.55
C LEU A 101 0.17 -1.47 -21.00
N LEU A 102 -1.15 -1.51 -21.19
CA LEU A 102 -1.80 -1.40 -22.49
C LEU A 102 -2.81 -0.25 -22.48
N GLU A 103 -2.93 0.43 -23.61
CA GLU A 103 -4.09 1.27 -23.96
C GLU A 103 -4.72 0.73 -25.23
N GLY A 104 -5.89 0.11 -25.09
CA GLY A 104 -6.44 -0.73 -26.16
C GLY A 104 -5.49 -1.88 -26.52
N SER A 105 -4.99 -1.90 -27.76
CA SER A 105 -4.00 -2.88 -28.25
C SER A 105 -2.54 -2.41 -28.19
N ASN A 106 -2.31 -1.15 -27.83
CA ASN A 106 -0.97 -0.55 -27.85
C ASN A 106 -0.24 -0.84 -26.54
N VAL A 107 0.99 -1.35 -26.64
CA VAL A 107 1.89 -1.52 -25.49
C VAL A 107 2.50 -0.17 -25.17
N LEU A 108 2.24 0.33 -23.96
CA LEU A 108 2.74 1.61 -23.49
C LEU A 108 3.99 1.46 -22.62
N LEU A 109 4.02 0.44 -21.75
CA LEU A 109 5.14 0.18 -20.84
C LEU A 109 5.24 -1.31 -20.55
N SER A 110 6.47 -1.83 -20.46
CA SER A 110 6.72 -3.20 -20.01
C SER A 110 7.89 -3.23 -19.04
N LYS A 111 7.72 -3.89 -17.91
CA LYS A 111 8.73 -3.96 -16.83
C LYS A 111 8.72 -5.32 -16.17
N THR A 112 9.90 -5.85 -15.88
CA THR A 112 10.08 -7.05 -15.06
C THR A 112 10.58 -6.65 -13.67
N SER A 113 10.03 -7.26 -12.63
CA SER A 113 10.42 -7.03 -11.24
C SER A 113 10.35 -8.33 -10.46
N LYS A 114 11.23 -8.47 -9.46
CA LYS A 114 11.18 -9.61 -8.54
C LYS A 114 10.16 -9.35 -7.45
N THR A 115 9.57 -10.39 -6.88
CA THR A 115 8.63 -10.29 -5.74
C THR A 115 9.09 -9.28 -4.69
N GLU A 116 10.38 -9.34 -4.32
CA GLU A 116 11.00 -8.51 -3.27
C GLU A 116 11.11 -7.02 -3.61
N ASP A 117 11.10 -6.66 -4.89
CA ASP A 117 11.28 -5.27 -5.34
C ASP A 117 10.04 -4.39 -5.06
N PHE A 118 8.88 -5.02 -4.88
CA PHE A 118 7.60 -4.33 -4.80
C PHE A 118 6.68 -4.87 -3.69
N ILE A 119 7.26 -5.45 -2.64
CA ILE A 119 6.48 -5.84 -1.45
C ILE A 119 5.89 -4.60 -0.81
N LYS A 120 4.64 -4.69 -0.35
CA LYS A 120 4.01 -3.73 0.56
C LYS A 120 3.10 -4.52 1.51
N PRO A 121 3.49 -4.70 2.77
CA PRO A 121 2.72 -5.47 3.72
C PRO A 121 1.29 -4.92 3.88
N LYS A 122 0.39 -5.78 4.33
CA LYS A 122 -0.97 -5.36 4.69
C LYS A 122 -0.94 -4.31 5.79
N THR A 123 -1.93 -3.42 5.76
CA THR A 123 -2.12 -2.45 6.85
C THR A 123 -2.60 -3.21 8.08
N PRO A 124 -1.91 -3.11 9.23
CA PRO A 124 -2.34 -3.81 10.43
C PRO A 124 -3.58 -3.12 11.01
N VAL A 125 -4.43 -3.91 11.66
CA VAL A 125 -5.61 -3.41 12.39
C VAL A 125 -5.23 -3.24 13.85
N LEU A 126 -5.29 -2.00 14.33
CA LEU A 126 -4.95 -1.64 15.69
C LEU A 126 -6.12 -1.80 16.67
N SER A 127 -5.81 -2.24 17.89
CA SER A 127 -6.74 -2.28 19.02
C SER A 127 -6.08 -1.71 20.27
N VAL A 128 -6.84 -0.95 21.06
CA VAL A 128 -6.36 -0.35 22.31
C VAL A 128 -7.36 -0.68 23.42
N GLN A 129 -6.88 -1.22 24.52
CA GLN A 129 -7.69 -1.60 25.69
C GLN A 129 -7.11 -0.97 26.95
N LYS A 130 -7.96 -0.30 27.76
CA LYS A 130 -7.55 0.23 29.07
C LYS A 130 -7.48 -0.93 30.08
N THR A 131 -6.43 -0.98 30.89
CA THR A 131 -6.28 -1.94 31.98
C THR A 131 -6.93 -1.42 33.26
N GLU A 132 -7.21 -2.32 34.21
CA GLU A 132 -7.77 -1.96 35.53
C GLU A 132 -6.90 -0.92 36.27
N ASN A 133 -5.59 -0.96 36.03
CA ASN A 133 -4.58 -0.10 36.65
C ASN A 133 -4.51 1.31 36.02
N GLY A 134 -5.33 1.59 35.00
CA GLY A 134 -5.29 2.85 34.27
C GLY A 134 -4.33 2.90 33.07
N ASN A 135 -3.58 1.82 32.83
CA ASN A 135 -2.66 1.70 31.69
C ASN A 135 -3.41 1.29 30.40
N PHE A 136 -2.70 1.19 29.29
CA PHE A 136 -3.27 0.73 28.02
C PHE A 136 -2.46 -0.43 27.45
N TYR A 137 -3.17 -1.45 26.99
CA TYR A 137 -2.66 -2.44 26.06
C TYR A 137 -2.92 -1.97 24.63
N VAL A 138 -1.86 -1.91 23.85
CA VAL A 138 -1.93 -1.74 22.40
C VAL A 138 -1.63 -3.08 21.75
N THR A 139 -2.57 -3.59 20.99
CA THR A 139 -2.44 -4.82 20.19
C THR A 139 -2.72 -4.52 18.73
N TRP A 140 -2.27 -5.39 17.84
CA TRP A 140 -2.53 -5.27 16.41
C TRP A 140 -2.70 -6.66 15.79
N ASP A 141 -3.43 -6.69 14.68
CA ASP A 141 -3.61 -7.84 13.80
C ASP A 141 -2.97 -7.49 12.44
N ASP A 142 -2.05 -8.33 11.97
CA ASP A 142 -1.29 -8.12 10.75
C ASP A 142 -2.10 -8.37 9.45
N GLN A 143 -3.31 -8.93 9.57
CA GLN A 143 -4.22 -9.31 8.50
C GLN A 143 -3.72 -10.43 7.58
N TYR A 144 -2.69 -11.17 8.01
CA TYR A 144 -2.21 -12.37 7.32
C TYR A 144 -2.87 -13.63 7.90
N LYS A 145 -3.15 -14.62 7.05
CA LYS A 145 -3.64 -15.90 7.54
C LYS A 145 -2.49 -16.67 8.19
N LEU A 146 -2.73 -17.16 9.42
CA LEU A 146 -1.74 -17.91 10.20
C LEU A 146 -1.26 -19.16 9.42
N GLY A 147 0.06 -19.31 9.30
CA GLY A 147 0.72 -20.58 8.93
C GLY A 147 1.52 -20.64 7.63
N GLY A 148 1.86 -19.53 6.97
CA GLY A 148 2.35 -19.61 5.57
C GLY A 148 3.82 -19.33 5.25
N SER A 149 4.48 -18.34 5.88
CA SER A 149 5.71 -17.82 5.26
C SER A 149 6.74 -17.27 6.24
N HIS A 150 8.02 -17.58 5.98
CA HIS A 150 9.20 -16.93 6.59
C HIS A 150 9.13 -15.40 6.53
N PHE A 151 8.38 -14.86 5.57
CA PHE A 151 8.11 -13.43 5.46
C PHE A 151 7.48 -12.84 6.73
N LEU A 152 6.60 -13.56 7.42
CA LEU A 152 6.01 -13.08 8.68
C LEU A 152 7.05 -12.99 9.82
N GLU A 153 8.08 -13.86 9.80
CA GLU A 153 9.17 -13.85 10.78
C GLU A 153 10.08 -12.62 10.59
N ASP A 154 10.22 -12.16 9.34
CA ASP A 154 11.03 -11.00 8.96
C ASP A 154 10.29 -9.66 9.09
N LEU A 155 8.96 -9.69 9.28
CA LEU A 155 8.18 -8.49 9.53
C LEU A 155 8.38 -7.98 10.97
N LYS A 156 8.76 -6.70 11.06
CA LYS A 156 8.92 -5.97 12.33
C LYS A 156 8.00 -4.76 12.37
N ILE A 157 7.56 -4.40 13.56
CA ILE A 157 6.70 -3.24 13.75
C ILE A 157 7.47 -2.14 14.48
N ASN A 158 7.47 -0.95 13.90
CA ASN A 158 7.96 0.26 14.53
C ASN A 158 6.77 1.08 15.01
N LEU A 159 6.49 0.95 16.29
CA LEU A 159 5.45 1.64 17.02
C LEU A 159 5.99 2.99 17.51
N ALA A 160 5.36 4.08 17.10
CA ALA A 160 5.63 5.42 17.59
C ALA A 160 4.40 5.96 18.31
N TYR A 161 4.55 6.46 19.54
CA TYR A 161 3.46 7.05 20.31
C TYR A 161 3.92 8.31 21.04
N GLY A 162 3.00 9.26 21.25
CA GLY A 162 3.30 10.50 21.96
C GLY A 162 2.03 11.29 22.24
N ILE A 163 2.12 12.32 23.07
CA ILE A 163 0.98 13.18 23.39
C ILE A 163 0.66 14.07 22.19
N LYS A 164 -0.63 14.24 21.89
CA LYS A 164 -1.08 15.08 20.77
C LYS A 164 -0.71 16.54 21.05
N GLY A 165 0.02 17.13 20.11
CA GLY A 165 0.49 18.51 20.19
C GLY A 165 1.95 18.60 20.64
N GLU A 166 2.52 17.52 21.17
CA GLU A 166 3.94 17.45 21.49
C GLU A 166 4.76 16.99 20.28
N LEU A 167 5.98 17.51 20.19
CA LEU A 167 6.94 17.17 19.14
C LEU A 167 7.61 15.82 19.42
N GLU A 168 7.82 15.49 20.69
CA GLU A 168 8.49 14.27 21.10
C GLU A 168 7.56 13.06 21.00
N LYS A 169 8.08 11.98 20.41
CA LYS A 169 7.39 10.71 20.28
C LYS A 169 8.33 9.60 20.69
N VAL A 170 7.84 8.71 21.55
CA VAL A 170 8.54 7.48 21.89
C VAL A 170 8.42 6.53 20.71
N ARG A 171 9.53 5.89 20.33
CA ARG A 171 9.57 4.86 19.29
C ARG A 171 10.05 3.56 19.88
N LYS A 172 9.34 2.47 19.59
CA LYS A 172 9.69 1.11 19.98
C LYS A 172 9.59 0.19 18.78
N MET A 173 10.65 -0.58 18.55
CA MET A 173 10.62 -1.69 17.60
C MET A 173 10.17 -2.94 18.34
N ILE A 174 9.12 -3.58 17.84
CA ILE A 174 8.51 -4.77 18.44
C ILE A 174 8.29 -5.79 17.33
N PHE A 175 8.44 -7.07 17.64
CA PHE A 175 8.06 -8.16 16.73
C PHE A 175 6.53 -8.24 16.60
N LEU A 176 6.04 -8.92 15.56
CA LEU A 176 4.61 -9.00 15.23
C LEU A 176 3.69 -9.44 16.38
N TYR A 177 4.21 -10.19 17.35
CA TYR A 177 3.49 -10.56 18.57
C TYR A 177 4.09 -9.79 19.74
N GLY A 178 3.48 -8.65 20.07
CA GLY A 178 3.95 -7.80 21.17
C GLY A 178 2.80 -7.10 21.87
N ILE A 179 2.85 -7.10 23.20
CA ILE A 179 2.00 -6.25 24.02
C ILE A 179 2.85 -5.07 24.46
N LEU A 180 2.45 -3.85 24.10
CA LEU A 180 3.00 -2.69 24.77
C LEU A 180 2.12 -2.36 25.98
N SER A 181 2.69 -2.53 27.18
CA SER A 181 2.24 -1.81 28.36
C SER A 181 3.02 -0.49 28.42
N ALA A 182 2.31 0.63 28.43
CA ALA A 182 2.90 1.92 28.71
C ALA A 182 2.14 2.55 29.89
N ASP A 183 2.89 3.09 30.85
CA ASP A 183 2.36 3.94 31.90
C ASP A 183 1.98 5.29 31.27
N ILE A 184 0.73 5.37 30.85
CA ILE A 184 0.20 6.49 30.09
C ILE A 184 -0.63 7.33 31.07
N LYS A 185 -0.08 8.46 31.53
CA LYS A 185 -0.82 9.45 32.33
C LYS A 185 -1.92 10.08 31.48
N SER A 186 -3.08 10.37 32.10
CA SER A 186 -4.28 10.93 31.46
C SER A 186 -3.99 12.10 30.54
N SER A 187 -3.95 11.83 29.24
CA SER A 187 -3.68 12.79 28.17
C SER A 187 -4.13 12.20 26.83
N LEU A 188 -4.26 13.06 25.81
CA LEU A 188 -4.61 12.63 24.47
C LEU A 188 -3.37 12.13 23.73
N TYR A 189 -3.30 10.85 23.39
CA TYR A 189 -2.15 10.26 22.69
C TYR A 189 -2.41 10.04 21.20
N ILE A 190 -1.37 10.14 20.39
CA ILE A 190 -1.36 9.68 19.01
C ILE A 190 -0.46 8.46 18.94
N VAL A 191 -1.01 7.37 18.44
CA VAL A 191 -0.26 6.14 18.12
C VAL A 191 -0.11 6.04 16.61
N VAL A 192 1.12 5.76 16.16
CA VAL A 192 1.47 5.56 14.75
C VAL A 192 2.21 4.24 14.65
N ILE A 193 1.72 3.34 13.81
CA ILE A 193 2.41 2.09 13.50
C ILE A 193 2.99 2.15 12.10
N ASN A 194 4.26 1.80 12.00
CA ASN A 194 4.91 1.53 10.73
C ASN A 194 5.29 0.06 10.71
N ILE A 195 4.89 -0.67 9.68
CA ILE A 195 5.43 -2.01 9.46
C ILE A 195 6.71 -1.85 8.66
N ILE A 196 7.73 -2.54 9.12
CA ILE A 196 9.04 -2.61 8.51
C ILE A 196 9.25 -4.06 8.09
N TYR A 197 9.64 -4.25 6.84
CA TYR A 197 10.06 -5.54 6.32
C TYR A 197 11.55 -5.49 6.00
N TYR A 198 12.27 -6.55 6.39
CA TYR A 198 13.67 -6.75 6.03
C TYR A 198 13.77 -7.92 5.06
N SER A 199 14.26 -7.68 3.84
CA SER A 199 14.69 -8.75 2.94
C SER A 199 16.12 -8.46 2.49
N ASN A 200 17.00 -9.46 2.59
CA ASN A 200 18.37 -9.38 2.05
C ASN A 200 19.15 -8.12 2.48
N ASN A 201 19.00 -7.68 3.73
CA ASN A 201 19.59 -6.44 4.31
C ASN A 201 19.05 -5.11 3.74
N ILE A 202 17.97 -5.13 2.96
CA ILE A 202 17.27 -3.93 2.48
C ILE A 202 16.08 -3.63 3.38
N LEU A 203 16.03 -2.39 3.89
CA LEU A 203 14.97 -1.88 4.75
C LEU A 203 13.81 -1.37 3.88
N PHE A 204 12.69 -2.07 3.92
CA PHE A 204 11.44 -1.57 3.36
C PHE A 204 10.57 -1.03 4.49
N SER A 205 10.43 0.29 4.57
CA SER A 205 9.59 0.95 5.57
C SER A 205 8.27 1.39 4.96
N PHE A 206 7.17 0.86 5.49
CA PHE A 206 5.83 1.23 5.07
C PHE A 206 5.17 2.02 6.19
N GLN A 207 5.06 3.32 5.96
CA GLN A 207 4.36 4.22 6.86
C GLN A 207 2.86 4.16 6.56
N PHE A 208 2.10 3.58 7.49
CA PHE A 208 0.65 3.65 7.45
C PHE A 208 0.23 4.98 8.11
N LYS A 209 -0.26 5.91 7.28
CA LYS A 209 -0.62 7.26 7.74
C LYS A 209 -1.88 7.20 8.61
N HIS A 210 -1.70 7.56 9.88
CA HIS A 210 -2.72 8.07 10.81
C HIS A 210 -3.89 7.13 11.17
N ILE A 211 -3.64 6.14 12.02
CA ILE A 211 -4.73 5.63 12.88
C ILE A 211 -4.72 6.47 14.17
N LYS A 212 -5.54 7.53 14.20
CA LYS A 212 -5.67 8.42 15.37
C LYS A 212 -6.63 7.79 16.37
N TYR A 213 -6.11 7.19 17.44
CA TYR A 213 -6.95 6.82 18.59
C TYR A 213 -7.02 8.00 19.55
N TYR A 214 -8.24 8.34 19.97
CA TYR A 214 -8.49 9.30 21.04
C TYR A 214 -8.81 8.51 22.29
N ILE A 215 -7.88 8.50 23.24
CA ILE A 215 -8.08 7.91 24.54
C ILE A 215 -8.65 9.00 25.45
N TYR A 216 -9.91 8.86 25.84
CA TYR A 216 -10.55 9.75 26.83
C TYR A 216 -10.56 9.04 28.18
N GLU A 217 -10.13 9.74 29.24
CA GLU A 217 -10.68 9.46 30.56
C GLU A 217 -12.08 10.07 30.61
N CYS A 218 -13.09 9.23 30.41
CA CYS A 218 -14.47 9.66 30.51
C CYS A 218 -15.13 8.90 31.65
N ASN A 219 -15.40 9.60 32.75
CA ASN A 219 -16.15 9.02 33.87
C ASN A 219 -17.60 8.67 33.49
N LYS A 220 -18.12 9.04 32.30
CA LYS A 220 -19.50 8.70 31.86
C LYS A 220 -19.74 8.49 30.35
N MET A 221 -18.78 8.65 29.43
CA MET A 221 -19.07 8.52 27.97
C MET A 221 -17.82 8.25 27.10
N CYS A 222 -17.67 7.06 26.52
CA CYS A 222 -16.56 6.78 25.60
C CYS A 222 -16.99 6.90 24.14
N ILE A 223 -16.33 7.75 23.37
CA ILE A 223 -16.49 7.86 21.91
C ILE A 223 -15.25 7.27 21.25
N SER A 224 -15.42 6.24 20.43
CA SER A 224 -14.38 5.73 19.53
C SER A 224 -14.58 6.33 18.14
N ILE A 225 -13.52 6.88 17.54
CA ILE A 225 -13.53 7.38 16.16
C ILE A 225 -12.50 6.57 15.37
N THR A 226 -12.96 5.71 14.47
CA THR A 226 -12.11 5.03 13.48
C THR A 226 -12.09 5.85 12.19
N GLY A 227 -10.89 6.17 11.71
CA GLY A 227 -10.71 6.98 10.50
C GLY A 227 -10.65 6.13 9.23
N LEU A 228 -11.78 5.98 8.54
CA LEU A 228 -12.00 5.94 7.07
C LEU A 228 -13.42 5.41 6.82
N GLY A 229 -14.39 6.32 6.76
CA GLY A 229 -15.81 5.99 6.56
C GLY A 229 -16.56 5.80 7.88
N LEU A 230 -17.37 6.81 8.25
CA LEU A 230 -18.14 6.87 9.49
C LEU A 230 -19.08 5.68 9.66
N LYS A 231 -18.82 4.82 10.64
CA LYS A 231 -19.84 4.01 11.32
C LYS A 231 -19.64 4.11 12.82
N PHE A 232 -20.61 4.76 13.48
CA PHE A 232 -20.66 4.89 14.93
C PHE A 232 -21.30 3.63 15.51
N HIS A 233 -20.65 3.00 16.48
CA HIS A 233 -21.31 2.10 17.42
C HIS A 233 -21.26 2.73 18.80
N ILE A 234 -22.37 3.34 19.21
CA ILE A 234 -22.58 3.81 20.58
C ILE A 234 -23.16 2.61 21.34
N ARG A 235 -22.44 2.13 22.35
CA ARG A 235 -22.98 1.13 23.29
C ARG A 235 -23.12 1.80 24.65
N TRP A 236 -24.36 1.83 25.14
CA TRP A 236 -24.69 2.25 26.50
C TRP A 236 -24.42 1.06 27.44
N TYR A 237 -23.74 1.32 28.55
CA TYR A 237 -23.71 0.44 29.72
C TYR A 237 -24.35 1.21 30.88
#